data_AF-A0A0A1DPZ4-F1
#
_entry.id   AF-A0A0A1DPZ4-F1
#
_cell.length_a   1.000
_cell.length_b   1.000
_cell.length_c   1.000
_cell.angle_alpha   90.00
_cell.angle_beta   90.00
_cell.angle_gamma   90.00
#
_symmetry.space_group_name_H-M   'P 1'
#
loop_
_entity.id
_entity.type
_entity.pdbx_description
1 polymer ?
#
loop_
_entity_poly.entity_id
_entity_poly.type
_entity_poly.pdbx_seq_one_letter_code
_entity_poly.pdbx_strand_id
1 'polypeptide(L)'
;MGWAQLERLIAEAIIRFDPERAEAERAAATDGRFVEIDDPDGNGLVRLDAVLDAADGRDLDDALSRRATLLGKLGNKNSLDVRRSQALGDLARNDLTLDLEGSPGRKAVLNLHITDTNPHRRQPSRTLGPEPGQQ
;
A
#
# COMPACT_ATOMS: atom_id res chain seq x y z
N MET A 1 -21.57 33.76 -0.15
CA MET A 1 -20.96 33.42 1.15
C MET A 1 -20.25 32.09 0.96
N GLY A 2 -18.93 32.07 1.11
CA GLY A 2 -18.13 30.87 0.82
C GLY A 2 -18.19 29.87 1.97
N TRP A 3 -18.20 28.58 1.65
CA TRP A 3 -18.26 27.47 2.61
C TRP A 3 -17.23 27.57 3.75
N ALA A 4 -16.02 28.04 3.45
CA ALA A 4 -14.97 28.27 4.44
C ALA A 4 -15.33 29.31 5.53
N GLN A 5 -16.21 30.26 5.21
CA GLN A 5 -16.66 31.28 6.16
C GLN A 5 -17.76 30.75 7.08
N LEU A 6 -18.57 29.81 6.59
CA LEU A 6 -19.56 29.08 7.37
C LEU A 6 -18.87 28.10 8.33
N GLU A 7 -17.86 27.37 7.87
CA GLU A 7 -17.04 26.48 8.70
C GLU A 7 -16.33 27.24 9.83
N ARG A 8 -15.80 28.42 9.54
CA ARG A 8 -15.17 29.28 10.55
C ARG A 8 -16.18 29.79 11.59
N LEU A 9 -17.39 30.17 11.17
CA LEU A 9 -18.48 30.58 12.05
C LEU A 9 -18.97 29.43 12.94
N ILE A 10 -19.05 28.21 12.40
CA ILE A 10 -19.43 27.00 13.14
C ILE A 10 -18.35 26.64 14.16
N ALA A 11 -17.07 26.63 13.76
CA ALA A 11 -15.94 26.37 14.66
C ALA A 11 -15.88 27.37 15.82
N GLU A 12 -16.13 28.66 15.54
CA GLU A 12 -16.12 29.71 16.57
C GLU A 12 -17.33 29.62 17.52
N ALA A 13 -18.48 29.15 17.04
CA ALA A 13 -19.65 28.90 17.87
C ALA A 13 -19.46 27.69 18.81
N ILE A 14 -18.80 26.63 18.33
CA ILE A 14 -18.50 25.43 19.12
C ILE A 14 -17.56 25.75 20.29
N ILE A 15 -16.49 26.52 20.04
CA ILE A 15 -15.51 26.91 21.07
C ILE A 15 -16.13 27.77 22.20
N ARG A 16 -17.13 28.59 21.87
CA ARG A 16 -17.73 29.54 22.81
C ARG A 16 -18.84 28.94 23.68
N PHE A 17 -19.54 27.92 23.17
CA PHE A 17 -20.74 27.38 23.82
C PHE A 17 -20.48 26.08 24.60
N ASP A 18 -19.38 25.36 24.33
CA ASP A 18 -19.05 24.11 25.04
C ASP A 18 -17.52 23.90 25.17
N PRO A 19 -16.86 24.60 26.12
CA PRO A 19 -15.41 24.49 26.33
C PRO A 19 -14.98 23.12 26.83
N GLU A 20 -15.85 22.38 27.53
CA GLU A 20 -15.58 21.02 28.00
C GLU A 20 -15.53 20.02 26.83
N ARG A 21 -16.39 20.19 25.82
CA ARG A 21 -16.34 19.40 24.58
C ARG A 21 -15.11 19.69 23.73
N ALA A 22 -14.65 20.94 23.68
CA ALA A 22 -13.41 21.30 22.97
C ALA A 22 -12.14 20.73 23.64
N GLU A 23 -12.13 20.63 24.97
CA GLU A 23 -11.05 19.99 25.74
C GLU A 23 -11.12 18.46 25.61
N ALA A 24 -12.32 17.87 25.60
CA ALA A 24 -12.54 16.46 25.32
C ALA A 24 -12.15 16.07 23.87
N GLU A 25 -12.43 16.92 22.88
CA GLU A 25 -11.97 16.73 21.48
C GLU A 25 -10.44 16.84 21.37
N ARG A 26 -9.79 17.75 22.11
CA ARG A 26 -8.33 17.81 22.20
C ARG A 26 -7.71 16.59 22.88
N ALA A 27 -8.35 16.06 23.93
CA ALA A 27 -7.90 14.85 24.61
C ALA A 27 -8.11 13.60 23.73
N ALA A 28 -9.26 13.50 23.05
CA ALA A 28 -9.58 12.43 22.10
C ALA A 28 -8.69 12.44 20.85
N ALA A 29 -8.16 13.60 20.44
CA ALA A 29 -7.23 13.68 19.31
C ALA A 29 -5.91 12.89 19.54
N THR A 30 -5.61 12.48 20.77
CA THR A 30 -4.39 11.69 21.08
C THR A 30 -4.68 10.17 21.19
N ASP A 31 -5.94 9.76 21.37
CA ASP A 31 -6.35 8.34 21.51
C ASP A 31 -7.64 8.01 20.72
N GLY A 32 -7.86 8.69 19.60
CA GLY A 32 -9.05 8.57 18.75
C GLY A 32 -8.84 7.71 17.50
N ARG A 33 -7.77 6.90 17.46
CA ARG A 33 -7.50 6.01 16.33
C ARG A 33 -8.48 4.83 16.36
N PHE A 34 -9.15 4.59 15.24
CA PHE A 34 -10.06 3.46 15.10
C PHE A 34 -10.16 3.02 13.64
N VAL A 35 -10.67 1.81 13.46
CA VAL A 35 -11.12 1.29 12.17
C VAL A 35 -12.44 0.56 12.42
N GLU A 36 -13.48 0.95 11.69
CA GLU A 36 -14.80 0.34 11.70
C GLU A 36 -15.14 -0.14 10.29
N ILE A 37 -15.78 -1.31 10.22
CA ILE A 37 -16.20 -1.95 8.98
C ILE A 37 -17.69 -2.26 9.15
N ASP A 38 -18.51 -1.65 8.31
CA ASP A 38 -19.96 -1.81 8.37
C ASP A 38 -20.42 -3.18 7.84
N ASP A 39 -21.69 -3.51 8.11
CA ASP A 39 -22.36 -4.61 7.44
C ASP A 39 -22.47 -4.35 5.91
N PRO A 40 -22.47 -5.40 5.08
CA PRO A 40 -22.69 -5.25 3.64
C PRO A 40 -24.05 -4.64 3.33
N ASP A 41 -24.07 -3.70 2.38
CA ASP A 41 -25.30 -3.15 1.83
C ASP A 41 -26.05 -4.17 0.94
N GLY A 42 -27.20 -3.77 0.41
CA GLY A 42 -28.00 -4.62 -0.49
C GLY A 42 -27.31 -5.01 -1.81
N ASN A 43 -26.18 -4.39 -2.14
CA ASN A 43 -25.35 -4.68 -3.31
C ASN A 43 -24.09 -5.48 -2.94
N GLY A 44 -23.91 -5.84 -1.66
CA GLY A 44 -22.73 -6.52 -1.15
C GLY A 44 -21.49 -5.62 -1.02
N LEU A 45 -21.66 -4.29 -0.99
CA LEU A 45 -20.59 -3.33 -0.73
C LEU A 45 -20.53 -3.03 0.77
N VAL A 46 -19.32 -2.86 1.27
CA VAL A 46 -19.07 -2.52 2.68
C VAL A 46 -18.41 -1.15 2.76
N ARG A 47 -18.87 -0.32 3.68
CA ARG A 47 -18.19 0.93 4.04
C ARG A 47 -17.17 0.67 5.14
N LEU A 48 -16.04 1.36 5.03
CA LEU A 48 -14.98 1.38 6.02
C LEU A 48 -14.77 2.83 6.46
N ASP A 49 -14.78 3.06 7.75
CA ASP A 49 -14.50 4.34 8.37
C ASP A 49 -13.28 4.17 9.29
N ALA A 50 -12.27 5.01 9.11
CA ALA A 50 -11.01 4.86 9.84
C ALA A 50 -10.34 6.20 10.15
N VAL A 51 -9.68 6.25 11.30
CA VAL A 51 -8.80 7.34 11.72
C VAL A 51 -7.44 6.76 12.07
N LEU A 52 -6.43 7.16 11.30
CA LEU A 52 -5.03 6.79 11.46
C LEU A 52 -4.21 8.02 11.84
N ASP A 53 -3.02 7.83 12.38
CA ASP A 53 -2.08 8.95 12.43
C ASP A 53 -1.65 9.37 11.02
N ALA A 54 -1.11 10.58 10.92
CA ALA A 54 -0.81 11.19 9.63
C ALA A 54 0.24 10.42 8.82
N ALA A 55 1.20 9.76 9.48
CA ALA A 55 2.22 8.99 8.80
C ALA A 55 1.61 7.70 8.22
N ASP A 56 0.89 6.95 9.05
CA ASP A 56 0.21 5.72 8.64
C ASP A 56 -0.84 5.98 7.55
N GLY A 57 -1.60 7.07 7.65
CA GLY A 57 -2.56 7.48 6.62
C GLY A 57 -1.90 7.82 5.28
N ARG A 58 -0.74 8.49 5.32
CA ARG A 58 0.06 8.80 4.12
C ARG A 58 0.59 7.51 3.48
N ASP A 59 1.12 6.60 4.29
CA ASP A 59 1.67 5.32 3.82
C ASP A 59 0.59 4.43 3.20
N LEU A 60 -0.60 4.38 3.80
CA LEU A 60 -1.75 3.68 3.24
C LEU A 60 -2.16 4.27 1.89
N ASP A 61 -2.28 5.60 1.78
CA ASP A 61 -2.64 6.25 0.51
C ASP A 61 -1.61 5.97 -0.59
N ASP A 62 -0.32 6.03 -0.28
CA ASP A 62 0.75 5.73 -1.22
C ASP A 62 0.74 4.25 -1.64
N ALA A 63 0.47 3.33 -0.70
CA ALA A 63 0.30 1.91 -1.00
C ALA A 63 -0.88 1.65 -1.95
N LEU A 64 -2.05 2.22 -1.66
CA LEU A 64 -3.25 2.11 -2.49
C LEU A 64 -3.04 2.73 -3.87
N SER A 65 -2.42 3.92 -3.94
CA SER A 65 -2.12 4.62 -5.19
C SER A 65 -1.17 3.83 -6.08
N ARG A 66 -0.07 3.28 -5.51
CA ARG A 66 0.88 2.45 -6.24
C ARG A 66 0.21 1.20 -6.80
N ARG A 67 -0.58 0.50 -5.99
CA ARG A 67 -1.24 -0.74 -6.40
C ARG A 67 -2.37 -0.51 -7.38
N ALA A 68 -3.21 0.50 -7.18
CA ALA A 68 -4.25 0.88 -8.14
C ALA A 68 -3.66 1.26 -9.51
N THR A 69 -2.51 1.92 -9.51
CA THR A 69 -1.73 2.22 -10.73
C THR A 69 -1.26 0.93 -11.41
N LEU A 70 -0.69 -0.01 -10.65
CA LEU A 70 -0.25 -1.31 -11.16
C LEU A 70 -1.43 -2.09 -11.78
N LEU A 71 -2.57 -2.17 -11.10
CA LEU A 71 -3.78 -2.79 -11.63
C LEU A 71 -4.19 -2.17 -12.98
N GLY A 72 -4.14 -0.85 -13.10
CA GLY A 72 -4.40 -0.15 -14.37
C GLY A 72 -3.40 -0.52 -15.47
N LYS A 73 -2.10 -0.60 -15.15
CA LYS A 73 -1.05 -1.04 -16.08
C LYS A 73 -1.23 -2.49 -16.53
N LEU A 74 -1.76 -3.35 -15.66
CA LEU A 74 -2.09 -4.75 -15.94
C LEU A 74 -3.42 -4.92 -16.69
N GLY A 75 -4.07 -3.83 -17.11
CA GLY A 75 -5.24 -3.87 -17.99
C GLY A 75 -6.58 -3.68 -17.28
N ASN A 76 -6.62 -3.46 -15.97
CA ASN A 76 -7.86 -3.16 -15.26
C ASN A 76 -8.41 -1.78 -15.68
N LYS A 77 -9.54 -1.79 -16.40
CA LYS A 77 -10.17 -0.59 -17.00
C LYS A 77 -11.17 0.12 -16.09
N ASN A 78 -11.35 -0.34 -14.85
CA ASN A 78 -12.24 0.32 -13.91
C ASN A 78 -11.79 1.75 -13.59
N SER A 79 -12.64 2.55 -12.94
CA SER A 79 -12.25 3.88 -12.46
C SER A 79 -11.09 3.78 -11.45
N LEU A 80 -10.40 4.89 -11.23
CA LEU A 80 -9.31 4.93 -10.24
C LEU A 80 -9.82 4.55 -8.84
N ASP A 81 -10.98 5.03 -8.44
CA ASP A 81 -11.58 4.76 -7.13
C ASP A 81 -11.89 3.27 -6.94
N VAL A 82 -12.45 2.63 -7.97
CA VAL A 82 -12.70 1.18 -7.95
C VAL A 82 -11.38 0.41 -7.86
N ARG A 83 -10.33 0.83 -8.58
CA ARG A 83 -9.00 0.19 -8.46
C ARG A 83 -8.37 0.41 -7.08
N ARG A 84 -8.60 1.56 -6.43
CA ARG A 84 -8.13 1.81 -5.05
C ARG A 84 -8.87 0.93 -4.04
N SER A 85 -10.19 0.77 -4.19
CA SER A 85 -10.97 -0.16 -3.38
C SER A 85 -10.48 -1.62 -3.55
N GLN A 86 -10.24 -2.04 -4.80
CA GLN A 86 -9.66 -3.36 -5.10
C GLN A 86 -8.26 -3.52 -4.50
N ALA A 87 -7.42 -2.49 -4.60
CA ALA A 87 -6.08 -2.49 -4.01
C ALA A 87 -6.12 -2.69 -2.50
N LEU A 88 -7.05 -2.04 -1.78
CA LEU A 88 -7.24 -2.22 -0.34
C LEU A 88 -7.60 -3.67 0.00
N GLY A 89 -8.60 -4.24 -0.69
CA GLY A 89 -8.98 -5.63 -0.50
C GLY A 89 -7.87 -6.62 -0.84
N ASP A 90 -7.05 -6.29 -1.84
CA ASP A 90 -5.89 -7.11 -2.15
C ASP A 90 -4.75 -7.02 -1.12
N LEU A 91 -4.59 -5.88 -0.41
CA LEU A 91 -3.60 -5.77 0.68
C LEU A 91 -4.02 -6.71 1.81
N ALA A 92 -5.29 -6.65 2.21
CA ALA A 92 -5.86 -7.56 3.20
C ALA A 92 -5.73 -9.03 2.78
N ARG A 93 -6.04 -9.37 1.52
CA ARG A 93 -5.86 -10.75 1.02
C ARG A 93 -4.42 -11.22 1.05
N ASN A 94 -3.45 -10.35 0.77
CA ASN A 94 -2.04 -10.73 0.79
C ASN A 94 -1.61 -11.11 2.21
N ASP A 95 -2.00 -10.29 3.19
CA ASP A 95 -1.76 -10.56 4.61
C ASP A 95 -2.42 -11.89 5.06
N LEU A 96 -3.70 -12.10 4.74
CA LEU A 96 -4.42 -13.33 5.08
C LEU A 96 -3.87 -14.59 4.37
N THR A 97 -3.29 -14.43 3.17
CA THR A 97 -2.68 -15.55 2.44
C THR A 97 -1.29 -15.87 2.98
N LEU A 98 -0.61 -14.88 3.57
CA LEU A 98 0.66 -15.01 4.26
C LEU A 98 0.42 -15.52 5.70
N ASP A 99 -0.24 -16.68 5.83
CA ASP A 99 -0.36 -17.41 7.09
C ASP A 99 1.01 -17.94 7.52
N LEU A 100 1.67 -17.23 8.43
CA LEU A 100 2.97 -17.59 9.02
C LEU A 100 2.84 -18.42 10.30
N GLU A 101 1.63 -18.69 10.81
CA GLU A 101 1.42 -19.31 12.13
C GLU A 101 0.60 -20.62 12.11
N GLY A 102 0.13 -21.13 10.96
CA GLY A 102 -0.79 -22.29 10.99
C GLY A 102 -0.75 -23.32 9.86
N SER A 103 -0.08 -23.07 8.73
CA SER A 103 -0.06 -24.03 7.61
C SER A 103 1.27 -24.81 7.57
N PRO A 104 1.29 -26.14 7.30
CA PRO A 104 2.55 -26.84 7.04
C PRO A 104 3.20 -26.15 5.85
N GLY A 105 4.28 -25.41 6.14
CA GLY A 105 4.86 -24.45 5.22
C GLY A 105 5.00 -25.05 3.83
N ARG A 106 4.28 -24.50 2.85
CA ARG A 106 4.67 -24.76 1.47
C ARG A 106 6.05 -24.17 1.35
N LYS A 107 7.02 -25.05 1.05
CA LYS A 107 8.37 -24.65 0.66
C LYS A 107 8.27 -23.67 -0.50
N ALA A 108 8.33 -22.38 -0.22
CA ALA A 108 8.44 -21.34 -1.22
C ALA A 108 9.88 -21.35 -1.72
N VAL A 109 10.08 -21.86 -2.94
CA VAL A 109 11.38 -21.76 -3.62
C VAL A 109 11.42 -20.41 -4.35
N LEU A 110 12.17 -19.47 -3.80
CA LEU A 110 12.45 -18.18 -4.42
C LEU A 110 13.54 -18.38 -5.49
N ASN A 111 13.13 -18.51 -6.75
CA ASN A 111 14.06 -18.48 -7.88
C ASN A 111 14.36 -17.03 -8.24
N LEU A 112 15.36 -16.44 -7.58
CA LEU A 112 15.83 -15.10 -7.90
C LEU A 112 16.63 -15.16 -9.22
N HIS A 113 16.01 -14.74 -10.32
CA HIS A 113 16.73 -14.59 -11.58
C HIS A 113 17.39 -13.21 -11.62
N ILE A 114 18.61 -13.13 -11.08
CA ILE A 114 19.45 -11.94 -11.24
C ILE A 114 20.08 -12.03 -12.63
N THR A 115 19.48 -11.38 -13.62
CA THR A 115 20.18 -11.13 -14.87
C THR A 115 21.13 -9.96 -14.63
N ASP A 116 22.37 -10.28 -14.24
CA ASP A 116 23.48 -9.35 -14.32
C ASP A 116 23.59 -8.89 -15.77
N THR A 117 23.10 -7.67 -16.03
CA THR A 117 23.12 -7.10 -17.37
C THR A 117 24.36 -6.21 -17.49
N ASN A 118 25.47 -6.88 -17.83
CA ASN A 118 26.58 -6.43 -18.69
C ASN A 118 27.64 -5.51 -18.02
N PRO A 119 28.84 -5.23 -18.61
CA PRO A 119 29.56 -5.84 -19.75
C PRO A 119 31.07 -6.11 -19.52
N HIS A 120 31.66 -6.91 -20.40
CA HIS A 120 33.10 -6.96 -20.74
C HIS A 120 34.12 -7.48 -19.71
N ARG A 121 34.35 -8.80 -19.74
CA ARG A 121 35.68 -9.36 -19.47
C ARG A 121 36.29 -9.89 -20.77
N ARG A 122 37.24 -9.14 -21.33
CA ARG A 122 38.09 -9.57 -22.45
C ARG A 122 38.87 -10.83 -22.03
N GLN A 123 38.77 -11.90 -22.81
CA GLN A 123 39.75 -12.99 -22.75
C GLN A 123 41.02 -12.55 -23.48
N PRO A 124 42.23 -12.75 -22.94
CA PRO A 124 43.43 -12.68 -23.74
C PRO A 124 43.51 -13.93 -24.63
N SER A 125 43.44 -13.71 -25.94
CA SER A 125 43.68 -14.72 -26.98
C SER A 125 45.09 -15.31 -26.81
N ARG A 126 45.20 -16.62 -26.59
CA ARG A 126 46.46 -17.35 -26.68
C ARG A 126 46.35 -18.44 -27.74
N THR A 127 46.59 -18.06 -28.99
CA THR A 127 47.16 -18.90 -30.05
C THR A 127 48.68 -18.66 -30.02
N LEU A 128 49.61 -19.60 -30.21
CA LEU A 128 49.68 -20.74 -31.12
C LEU A 128 50.84 -21.67 -30.70
N GLY A 129 50.79 -22.95 -31.05
CA GLY A 129 51.97 -23.80 -31.23
C GLY A 129 51.65 -25.31 -31.20
N PRO A 130 51.79 -26.06 -32.31
CA PRO A 130 51.59 -27.51 -32.30
C PRO A 130 52.80 -28.24 -31.70
N GLU A 131 52.53 -29.35 -31.01
CA GLU A 131 53.57 -30.25 -30.49
C GLU A 131 54.28 -30.99 -31.63
N PRO A 132 55.62 -31.03 -31.67
CA PRO A 132 56.35 -31.93 -32.55
C PRO A 132 56.70 -33.20 -31.78
N GLY A 133 55.97 -34.28 -32.06
CA GLY A 133 56.41 -35.64 -31.78
C GLY A 133 56.14 -36.50 -33.00
N GLN A 134 57.15 -36.66 -33.87
CA GLN A 134 57.40 -37.87 -34.68
C GLN A 134 58.65 -37.72 -35.56
N GLN A 135 59.74 -38.32 -35.06
CA GLN A 135 60.88 -39.00 -35.71
C GLN A 135 62.22 -38.60 -35.07
#